data_AF-A0A803LXL7-F1
#
_entry.id   AF-A0A803LXL7-F1
#
_cell.length_a   1.000
_cell.length_b   1.000
_cell.length_c   1.000
_cell.angle_alpha   90.00
_cell.angle_beta   90.00
_cell.angle_gamma   90.00
#
_symmetry.space_group_name_H-M   'P 1'
#
loop_
_entity.id
_entity.type
_entity.pdbx_description
1 polymer ?
#
loop_
_entity_poly.entity_id
_entity_poly.type
_entity_poly.pdbx_seq_one_letter_code
_entity_poly.pdbx_strand_id
1 'polypeptide(L)'
;MIEIPSTPVPGNKEPSSNQMTTTVVANESEIKKFDPNGDFKFGWVIYYTNESIEVRLGNAYVYSLNLGYWREVVSASLCFGTRSCSIYLDGVHVNGVIHWNGIRLPGAIDFDPELFHWMKLITVPKNGRECLGLGSHNPTLKIAFLFLTHTDLFFSPLWDRFFNTSSPKLFNIYVHADPDSHLKDPGGFFDARFIPSKHTERSSATLISAAKRLMATAILDDPLNFYFALVSQSCIPLHSFDYVYKTLLGGGSKGNAFGFRHVRHKSFIEILDNETILPSRYVARGKNVMMPEVPFDQFRVGSQFFVLTKKHALMVLKDRKLWRKFRLPCYKTESCYPEEHYFPTLLNMKDPNGCTQYTLTRVNWTDSVNGHPHMYRPPEVSPELIYTLRQSNYTHDYLFARKFSPDCLKPLMEMADTVIFND
;
A
#
# COMPACT_ATOMS: atom_id res chain seq x y z
N MET A 1 -9.84 -22.93 0.27
CA MET A 1 -11.04 -23.50 0.94
C MET A 1 -11.21 -24.87 0.33
N ILE A 2 -10.98 -25.91 1.12
CA ILE A 2 -11.32 -27.28 0.72
C ILE A 2 -12.54 -27.62 1.57
N GLU A 3 -13.69 -27.80 0.93
CA GLU A 3 -14.83 -28.46 1.57
C GLU A 3 -14.51 -29.95 1.64
N ILE A 4 -14.47 -30.51 2.84
CA ILE A 4 -14.34 -31.95 3.04
C ILE A 4 -15.72 -32.42 3.53
N PRO A 5 -16.50 -33.17 2.73
CA PRO A 5 -17.71 -33.82 3.21
C PRO A 5 -17.33 -34.88 4.24
N SER A 6 -18.02 -34.93 5.38
CA SER A 6 -17.86 -35.99 6.35
C SER A 6 -18.33 -37.34 5.77
N THR A 7 -17.44 -38.34 5.70
CA THR A 7 -17.84 -39.72 5.45
C THR A 7 -18.49 -40.30 6.71
N PRO A 8 -19.61 -41.04 6.60
CA PRO A 8 -20.31 -41.61 7.75
C PRO A 8 -19.46 -42.70 8.43
N VAL A 9 -19.42 -42.66 9.76
CA VAL A 9 -18.86 -43.73 10.59
C VAL A 9 -19.67 -45.02 10.34
N PRO A 10 -19.04 -46.18 10.06
CA PRO A 10 -19.80 -47.40 9.86
C PRO A 10 -20.35 -47.90 11.20
N GLY A 11 -21.68 -47.93 11.30
CA GLY A 11 -22.39 -48.65 12.35
C GLY A 11 -23.24 -47.79 13.27
N ASN A 12 -24.41 -47.34 12.81
CA ASN A 12 -25.71 -47.55 13.47
C ASN A 12 -26.83 -46.76 12.76
N LYS A 13 -27.82 -47.52 12.26
CA LYS A 13 -29.26 -47.25 12.01
C LYS A 13 -29.73 -45.86 11.53
N GLU A 14 -30.38 -45.89 10.35
CA GLU A 14 -31.42 -45.01 9.73
C GLU A 14 -31.35 -43.47 9.86
N PRO A 15 -31.69 -42.73 8.77
CA PRO A 15 -31.41 -41.30 8.67
C PRO A 15 -32.46 -40.48 9.43
N SER A 16 -32.08 -39.92 10.58
CA SER A 16 -32.84 -38.83 11.22
C SER A 16 -32.59 -37.52 10.47
N SER A 17 -33.63 -36.69 10.37
CA SER A 17 -33.70 -35.46 9.57
C SER A 17 -32.86 -34.27 10.10
N ASN A 18 -31.77 -34.53 10.82
CA ASN A 18 -30.81 -33.53 11.31
C ASN A 18 -29.39 -33.92 10.89
N GLN A 19 -29.13 -33.99 9.58
CA GLN A 19 -27.76 -34.10 9.07
C GLN A 19 -26.97 -32.84 9.45
N MET A 20 -25.99 -32.99 10.35
CA MET A 20 -24.99 -31.96 10.62
C MET A 20 -24.05 -31.82 9.41
N THR A 21 -24.09 -30.68 8.73
CA THR A 21 -23.12 -30.32 7.70
C THR A 21 -21.92 -29.64 8.36
N THR A 22 -20.89 -30.41 8.69
CA THR A 22 -19.63 -29.86 9.24
C THR A 22 -18.79 -29.26 8.10
N THR A 23 -18.69 -27.93 8.02
CA THR A 23 -17.79 -27.26 7.06
C THR A 23 -16.52 -26.79 7.76
N VAL A 24 -15.41 -27.51 7.55
CA VAL A 24 -14.10 -27.15 8.10
C VAL A 24 -13.41 -26.15 7.17
N VAL A 25 -13.26 -24.90 7.61
CA VAL A 25 -12.47 -23.90 6.88
C VAL A 25 -11.03 -23.94 7.38
N ALA A 26 -10.19 -24.77 6.76
CA ALA A 26 -8.75 -24.81 7.01
C ALA A 26 -7.96 -24.27 5.79
N ASN A 27 -6.79 -23.67 6.04
CA ASN A 27 -5.80 -23.43 4.99
C ASN A 27 -5.15 -24.78 4.58
N GLU A 28 -4.82 -24.98 3.31
CA GLU A 28 -4.21 -26.22 2.79
C GLU A 28 -2.93 -26.63 3.56
N SER A 29 -2.17 -25.65 4.06
CA SER A 29 -0.99 -25.88 4.89
C SER A 29 -1.29 -26.39 6.31
N GLU A 30 -2.55 -26.32 6.77
CA GLU A 30 -2.99 -26.77 8.09
C GLU A 30 -3.64 -28.16 8.08
N ILE A 31 -4.01 -28.68 6.90
CA ILE A 31 -4.61 -30.02 6.72
C ILE A 31 -3.62 -31.14 7.08
N LYS A 32 -2.31 -30.89 7.06
CA LYS A 32 -1.27 -31.88 7.43
C LYS A 32 -1.16 -32.17 8.94
N LYS A 33 -2.14 -31.76 9.75
CA LYS A 33 -2.12 -31.87 11.22
C LYS A 33 -3.18 -32.82 11.78
N PHE A 34 -3.86 -33.59 10.94
CA PHE A 34 -4.66 -34.73 11.37
C PHE A 34 -3.76 -35.95 11.58
N ASP A 35 -4.01 -36.74 12.61
CA ASP A 35 -3.29 -37.99 12.84
C ASP A 35 -3.89 -39.14 12.00
N PRO A 36 -3.26 -40.35 11.99
CA PRO A 36 -3.72 -41.48 11.19
C PRO A 36 -5.14 -41.98 11.54
N ASN A 37 -5.69 -41.59 12.69
CA ASN A 37 -7.04 -41.94 13.13
C ASN A 37 -8.07 -40.87 12.74
N GLY A 38 -7.63 -39.76 12.13
CA GLY A 38 -8.51 -38.65 11.72
C GLY A 38 -8.71 -37.59 12.79
N ASP A 39 -7.95 -37.63 13.90
CA ASP A 39 -8.06 -36.65 14.97
C ASP A 39 -7.17 -35.42 14.72
N PHE A 40 -7.73 -34.22 14.89
CA PHE A 40 -7.06 -32.96 14.58
C PHE A 40 -6.13 -32.51 15.71
N LYS A 41 -4.83 -32.40 15.46
CA LYS A 41 -3.84 -32.10 16.52
C LYS A 41 -3.55 -30.62 16.77
N PHE A 42 -3.66 -29.71 15.79
CA PHE A 42 -3.32 -28.29 16.02
C PHE A 42 -3.92 -27.31 14.98
N GLY A 43 -4.81 -26.41 15.39
CA GLY A 43 -5.34 -25.32 14.55
C GLY A 43 -6.74 -24.88 14.97
N TRP A 44 -7.30 -23.89 14.26
CA TRP A 44 -8.64 -23.38 14.51
C TRP A 44 -9.67 -24.09 13.64
N VAL A 45 -10.74 -24.58 14.25
CA VAL A 45 -11.86 -25.22 13.55
C VAL A 45 -13.13 -24.44 13.85
N ILE A 46 -13.83 -24.03 12.80
CA ILE A 46 -15.16 -23.44 12.89
C ILE A 46 -16.16 -24.57 12.60
N TYR A 47 -17.07 -24.82 13.54
CA TYR A 47 -18.20 -25.70 13.33
C TYR A 47 -19.43 -24.85 13.05
N TYR A 48 -20.19 -25.25 12.04
CA TYR A 48 -21.48 -24.68 11.73
C TYR A 48 -22.55 -25.69 12.08
N THR A 49 -23.52 -25.27 12.87
CA THR A 49 -24.79 -25.98 13.04
C THR A 49 -25.93 -25.08 12.57
N ASN A 50 -27.13 -25.63 12.44
CA ASN A 50 -28.31 -24.84 12.08
C ASN A 50 -28.67 -23.77 13.14
N GLU A 51 -28.14 -23.89 14.36
CA GLU A 51 -28.51 -23.04 15.49
C GLU A 51 -27.32 -22.29 16.09
N SER A 52 -26.08 -22.63 15.72
CA SER A 52 -24.89 -22.05 16.31
C SER A 52 -23.64 -22.09 15.43
N ILE A 53 -22.71 -21.17 15.68
CA ILE A 53 -21.33 -21.23 15.21
C ILE A 53 -20.44 -21.51 16.41
N GLU A 54 -19.64 -22.58 16.35
CA GLU A 54 -18.66 -22.89 17.38
C GLU A 54 -17.24 -22.72 16.85
N VAL A 55 -16.36 -22.16 17.67
CA VAL A 55 -14.93 -22.05 17.39
C VAL A 55 -14.17 -22.91 18.39
N ARG A 56 -13.35 -23.82 17.88
CA ARG A 56 -12.49 -24.70 18.70
C ARG A 56 -11.02 -24.56 18.29
N LEU A 57 -10.13 -24.73 19.28
CA LEU A 57 -8.69 -24.83 19.09
C LEU A 57 -8.27 -26.27 19.46
N GLY A 58 -8.04 -27.12 18.47
CA GLY A 58 -7.97 -28.57 18.70
C GLY A 58 -9.29 -29.10 19.28
N ASN A 59 -9.22 -29.83 20.40
CA ASN A 59 -10.40 -30.34 21.12
C ASN A 59 -10.95 -29.36 22.18
N ALA A 60 -10.29 -28.22 22.39
CA ALA A 60 -10.71 -27.24 23.39
C ALA A 60 -11.81 -26.32 22.83
N TYR A 61 -12.90 -26.21 23.58
CA TYR A 61 -14.00 -25.29 23.27
C TYR A 61 -13.56 -23.85 23.54
N VAL A 62 -13.63 -22.98 22.54
CA VAL A 62 -13.18 -21.58 22.69
C VAL A 62 -14.37 -20.61 22.70
N TYR A 63 -15.34 -20.79 21.81
CA TYR A 63 -16.47 -19.86 21.69
C TYR A 63 -17.69 -20.49 21.01
N SER A 64 -18.89 -19.99 21.36
CA SER A 64 -20.17 -20.35 20.74
C SER A 64 -21.00 -19.10 20.48
N LEU A 65 -21.54 -18.98 19.28
CA LEU A 65 -22.52 -17.96 18.92
C LEU A 65 -23.83 -18.65 18.56
N ASN A 66 -24.90 -18.38 19.31
CA ASN A 66 -26.24 -18.87 18.95
C ASN A 66 -26.84 -17.98 17.86
N LEU A 67 -27.22 -18.59 16.73
CA LEU A 67 -27.66 -17.91 15.52
C LEU A 67 -29.14 -17.49 15.54
N GLY A 68 -29.95 -17.92 16.52
CA GLY A 68 -31.35 -17.47 16.64
C GLY A 68 -32.14 -17.52 15.32
N TYR A 69 -32.70 -16.38 14.88
CA TYR A 69 -33.51 -16.27 13.65
C TYR A 69 -32.70 -16.20 12.34
N TRP A 70 -31.37 -16.20 12.39
CA TRP A 70 -30.51 -16.11 11.21
C TRP A 70 -30.39 -17.49 10.54
N ARG A 71 -31.12 -17.70 9.44
CA ARG A 71 -31.28 -19.05 8.84
C ARG A 71 -30.25 -19.44 7.77
N GLU A 72 -29.36 -18.56 7.33
CA GLU A 72 -28.30 -18.94 6.37
C GLU A 72 -27.00 -18.17 6.64
N VAL A 73 -25.91 -18.89 6.90
CA VAL A 73 -24.56 -18.32 7.07
C VAL A 73 -23.76 -18.62 5.80
N VAL A 74 -23.55 -17.60 4.95
CA VAL A 74 -22.89 -17.77 3.64
C VAL A 74 -21.35 -17.83 3.76
N SER A 75 -20.77 -17.19 4.77
CA SER A 75 -19.34 -17.29 5.09
C SER A 75 -19.04 -16.78 6.49
N ALA A 76 -18.18 -17.47 7.25
CA ALA A 76 -17.53 -16.89 8.43
C ALA A 76 -16.01 -16.84 8.22
N SER A 77 -15.36 -15.85 8.80
CA SER A 77 -13.91 -15.69 8.78
C SER A 77 -13.46 -15.27 10.17
N LEU A 78 -12.44 -15.95 10.72
CA LEU A 78 -11.78 -15.52 11.95
C LEU A 78 -10.74 -14.44 11.63
N CYS A 79 -10.90 -13.27 12.23
CA CYS A 79 -9.84 -12.26 12.29
C CYS A 79 -9.20 -12.28 13.69
N PHE A 80 -7.91 -12.58 13.77
CA PHE A 80 -7.15 -12.50 15.01
C PHE A 80 -6.64 -11.07 15.20
N GLY A 81 -7.33 -10.29 16.04
CA GLY A 81 -6.79 -9.06 16.63
C GLY A 81 -6.00 -9.37 17.90
N THR A 82 -5.30 -8.39 18.48
CA THR A 82 -4.42 -8.61 19.64
C THR A 82 -5.13 -9.16 20.87
N ARG A 83 -6.47 -9.11 20.96
CA ARG A 83 -7.31 -9.73 22.03
C ARG A 83 -8.76 -10.07 21.62
N SER A 84 -9.08 -10.24 20.34
CA SER A 84 -10.47 -10.52 19.92
C SER A 84 -10.56 -11.31 18.61
N CYS A 85 -11.67 -12.02 18.47
CA CYS A 85 -12.08 -12.72 17.26
C CYS A 85 -13.40 -12.11 16.77
N SER A 86 -13.42 -11.55 15.56
CA SER A 86 -14.65 -11.04 14.94
C SER A 86 -15.21 -12.07 13.96
N ILE A 87 -16.52 -12.33 14.02
CA ILE A 87 -17.27 -13.14 13.06
C ILE A 87 -18.10 -12.18 12.20
N TYR A 88 -17.98 -12.29 10.88
CA TYR A 88 -18.76 -11.50 9.93
C TYR A 88 -19.92 -12.34 9.40
N LEU A 89 -21.15 -11.86 9.57
CA LEU A 89 -22.37 -12.47 9.03
C LEU A 89 -23.08 -11.42 8.17
N ASP A 90 -23.28 -11.69 6.88
CA ASP A 90 -24.02 -10.82 5.93
C ASP A 90 -23.65 -9.32 5.97
N GLY A 91 -22.37 -9.00 6.17
CA GLY A 91 -21.92 -7.61 6.26
C GLY A 91 -22.33 -6.90 7.56
N VAL A 92 -22.97 -7.60 8.50
CA VAL A 92 -23.23 -7.16 9.86
C VAL A 92 -22.10 -7.66 10.76
N HIS A 93 -21.50 -6.73 11.52
CA HIS A 93 -20.45 -7.03 12.47
C HIS A 93 -21.06 -7.56 13.77
N VAL A 94 -20.77 -8.82 14.13
CA VAL A 94 -21.18 -9.38 15.42
C VAL A 94 -19.96 -9.37 16.34
N ASN A 95 -20.01 -8.53 17.38
CA ASN A 95 -18.93 -8.39 18.35
C ASN A 95 -18.98 -9.53 19.38
N GLY A 96 -17.96 -10.39 19.38
CA GLY A 96 -17.67 -11.32 20.47
C GLY A 96 -16.29 -11.04 21.04
N VAL A 97 -16.19 -10.75 22.34
CA VAL A 97 -14.90 -10.55 23.03
C VAL A 97 -14.46 -11.88 23.63
N ILE A 98 -13.33 -12.42 23.16
CA ILE A 98 -12.68 -13.59 23.75
C ILE A 98 -11.52 -13.10 24.60
N HIS A 99 -11.58 -13.31 25.92
CA HIS A 99 -10.45 -13.03 26.79
C HIS A 99 -9.38 -14.13 26.62
N TRP A 100 -8.16 -13.74 26.21
CA TRP A 100 -7.05 -14.68 26.05
C TRP A 100 -5.79 -14.19 26.78
N ASN A 101 -5.24 -15.07 27.64
CA ASN A 101 -4.05 -14.83 28.43
C ASN A 101 -2.77 -15.01 27.58
N GLY A 102 -2.36 -13.93 26.91
CA GLY A 102 -0.96 -13.58 26.65
C GLY A 102 -0.01 -14.61 26.01
N ILE A 103 -0.18 -14.92 24.71
CA ILE A 103 0.91 -15.44 23.85
C ILE A 103 0.80 -14.77 22.46
N ARG A 104 1.85 -14.08 21.98
CA ARG A 104 1.94 -13.55 20.61
C ARG A 104 2.39 -14.66 19.65
N LEU A 105 1.63 -14.89 18.57
CA LEU A 105 2.05 -15.76 17.46
C LEU A 105 2.79 -14.94 16.38
N PRO A 106 3.94 -15.41 15.85
CA PRO A 106 4.57 -14.79 14.69
C PRO A 106 3.78 -15.11 13.42
N GLY A 107 3.51 -14.10 12.58
CA GLY A 107 2.99 -14.32 11.21
C GLY A 107 1.50 -14.06 10.99
N ALA A 108 0.89 -13.09 11.69
CA ALA A 108 -0.43 -12.60 11.30
C ALA A 108 -0.39 -12.10 9.84
N ILE A 109 -1.20 -12.70 8.97
CA ILE A 109 -1.39 -12.23 7.61
C ILE A 109 -2.00 -10.82 7.71
N ASP A 110 -1.27 -9.80 7.28
CA ASP A 110 -1.74 -8.41 7.25
C ASP A 110 -2.95 -8.32 6.30
N PHE A 111 -4.15 -8.39 6.90
CA PHE A 111 -5.43 -8.20 6.24
C PHE A 111 -6.00 -6.87 6.69
N ASP A 112 -6.14 -5.95 5.75
CA ASP A 112 -6.55 -4.57 6.02
C ASP A 112 -8.01 -4.32 5.62
N PRO A 113 -8.99 -4.58 6.50
CA PRO A 113 -10.43 -4.58 6.15
C PRO A 113 -10.92 -3.20 5.68
N GLU A 114 -10.38 -2.11 6.21
CA GLU A 114 -10.71 -0.75 5.79
C GLU A 114 -10.28 -0.49 4.36
N LEU A 115 -9.06 -0.90 4.00
CA LEU A 115 -8.56 -0.78 2.64
C LEU A 115 -9.42 -1.63 1.68
N PHE A 116 -9.86 -2.82 2.09
CA PHE A 116 -10.82 -3.62 1.31
C PHE A 116 -12.17 -2.92 1.14
N HIS A 117 -12.69 -2.28 2.18
CA HIS A 117 -13.94 -1.51 2.13
C HIS A 117 -13.81 -0.30 1.19
N TRP A 118 -12.76 0.50 1.31
CA TRP A 118 -12.48 1.64 0.42
C TRP A 118 -12.35 1.22 -1.03
N MET A 119 -11.70 0.07 -1.28
CA MET A 119 -11.61 -0.46 -2.62
C MET A 119 -12.99 -0.82 -3.19
N LYS A 120 -13.93 -1.33 -2.37
CA LYS A 120 -15.33 -1.51 -2.83
C LYS A 120 -15.95 -0.18 -3.23
N LEU A 121 -15.81 0.87 -2.41
CA LEU A 121 -16.33 2.21 -2.71
C LEU A 121 -15.76 2.78 -4.02
N ILE A 122 -14.48 2.54 -4.30
CA ILE A 122 -13.81 2.97 -5.54
C ILE A 122 -14.29 2.16 -6.76
N THR A 123 -14.72 0.90 -6.58
CA THR A 123 -15.19 0.04 -7.67
C THR A 123 -16.68 0.12 -7.97
N VAL A 124 -17.51 0.63 -7.06
CA VAL A 124 -18.93 0.83 -7.31
C VAL A 124 -19.08 1.96 -8.34
N PRO A 125 -19.66 1.69 -9.54
CA PRO A 125 -20.00 2.76 -10.45
C PRO A 125 -20.97 3.69 -9.73
N LYS A 126 -20.65 4.98 -9.62
CA LYS A 126 -21.65 5.98 -9.23
C LYS A 126 -22.71 6.03 -10.34
N ASN A 127 -23.74 5.18 -10.25
CA ASN A 127 -24.96 5.32 -11.02
C ASN A 127 -25.73 6.52 -10.45
N GLY A 128 -25.32 7.71 -10.85
CA GLY A 128 -25.93 8.95 -10.41
C GLY A 128 -25.33 10.08 -11.22
N ARG A 129 -26.17 10.71 -12.05
CA ARG A 129 -25.93 12.04 -12.57
C ARG A 129 -25.84 12.99 -11.37
N GLU A 130 -24.66 13.14 -10.78
CA GLU A 130 -24.34 14.38 -10.08
C GLU A 130 -24.27 15.42 -11.19
N CYS A 131 -25.33 16.23 -11.28
CA CYS A 131 -25.35 17.43 -12.11
C CYS A 131 -24.15 18.29 -11.71
N LEU A 132 -23.06 18.20 -12.49
CA LEU A 132 -22.04 19.23 -12.54
C LEU A 132 -22.79 20.50 -12.94
N GLY A 133 -22.93 21.42 -11.98
CA GLY A 133 -23.50 22.72 -12.22
C GLY A 133 -22.87 23.33 -13.47
N LEU A 134 -23.70 23.94 -14.31
CA LEU A 134 -23.28 24.75 -15.45
C LEU A 134 -22.38 25.89 -14.96
N GLY A 135 -21.10 25.61 -14.84
CA GLY A 135 -20.01 26.54 -14.61
C GLY A 135 -18.87 26.12 -15.53
N SER A 136 -18.67 26.89 -16.60
CA SER A 136 -17.58 26.75 -17.56
C SER A 136 -16.23 27.04 -16.89
N HIS A 137 -15.70 26.09 -16.11
CA HIS A 137 -14.31 26.06 -15.71
C HIS A 137 -13.76 24.66 -15.98
N ASN A 138 -12.76 24.57 -16.87
CA ASN A 138 -11.96 23.35 -16.99
C ASN A 138 -11.41 23.00 -15.60
N PRO A 139 -11.70 21.80 -15.07
CA PRO A 139 -11.26 21.44 -13.73
C PRO A 139 -9.73 21.40 -13.67
N THR A 140 -9.14 22.17 -12.75
CA THR A 140 -7.69 22.22 -12.55
C THR A 140 -7.22 20.94 -11.87
N LEU A 141 -6.37 20.17 -12.55
CA LEU A 141 -5.82 18.92 -12.01
C LEU A 141 -4.85 19.22 -10.86
N LYS A 142 -4.81 18.32 -9.89
CA LYS A 142 -3.97 18.44 -8.69
C LYS A 142 -2.91 17.35 -8.60
N ILE A 143 -1.86 17.65 -7.84
CA ILE A 143 -0.87 16.67 -7.38
C ILE A 143 -1.16 16.34 -5.91
N ALA A 144 -1.41 15.07 -5.61
CA ALA A 144 -1.48 14.54 -4.26
C ALA A 144 -0.06 14.17 -3.79
N PHE A 145 0.44 14.85 -2.77
CA PHE A 145 1.68 14.52 -2.09
C PHE A 145 1.39 13.53 -0.96
N LEU A 146 1.96 12.34 -1.07
CA LEU A 146 1.73 11.22 -0.17
C LEU A 146 2.99 11.06 0.70
N PHE A 147 2.93 11.55 1.93
CA PHE A 147 4.03 11.44 2.89
C PHE A 147 3.91 10.14 3.66
N LEU A 148 4.89 9.25 3.53
CA LEU A 148 5.02 8.03 4.31
C LEU A 148 6.17 8.19 5.31
N THR A 149 5.86 8.20 6.61
CA THR A 149 6.84 8.48 7.66
C THR A 149 6.75 7.55 8.86
N HIS A 150 7.88 7.36 9.53
CA HIS A 150 8.03 6.66 10.82
C HIS A 150 8.87 7.51 11.81
N THR A 151 9.11 8.78 11.50
CA THR A 151 9.76 9.77 12.39
C THR A 151 9.20 11.16 12.12
N ASP A 152 9.66 12.16 12.87
CA ASP A 152 9.25 13.55 12.64
C ASP A 152 9.50 13.97 11.19
N LEU A 153 8.63 14.82 10.65
CA LEU A 153 8.80 15.46 9.35
C LEU A 153 9.76 16.65 9.49
N PHE A 154 11.05 16.37 9.74
CA PHE A 154 12.07 17.40 10.01
C PHE A 154 12.18 18.45 8.90
N PHE A 155 11.85 18.10 7.65
CA PHE A 155 11.86 19.03 6.53
C PHE A 155 10.53 19.75 6.31
N SER A 156 9.55 19.67 7.23
CA SER A 156 8.28 20.39 7.09
C SER A 156 8.45 21.88 6.78
N PRO A 157 9.42 22.63 7.36
CA PRO A 157 9.58 24.06 7.03
C PRO A 157 10.02 24.30 5.58
N LEU A 158 10.81 23.38 5.00
CA LEU A 158 11.22 23.46 3.59
C LEU A 158 10.04 23.13 2.66
N TRP A 159 9.24 22.13 3.04
CA TRP A 159 8.00 21.80 2.33
C TRP A 159 6.96 22.92 2.44
N ASP A 160 6.86 23.60 3.58
CA ASP A 160 6.00 24.77 3.73
C ASP A 160 6.42 25.89 2.75
N ARG A 161 7.72 26.17 2.61
CA ARG A 161 8.23 27.09 1.59
C ARG A 161 7.86 26.65 0.18
N PHE A 162 8.05 25.38 -0.15
CA PHE A 162 7.68 24.80 -1.44
C PHE A 162 6.19 25.02 -1.76
N PHE A 163 5.30 24.73 -0.82
CA PHE A 163 3.85 24.87 -1.03
C PHE A 163 3.35 26.32 -0.99
N ASN A 164 3.96 27.19 -0.19
CA ASN A 164 3.53 28.58 -0.03
C ASN A 164 3.74 29.44 -1.29
N THR A 165 4.62 29.03 -2.20
CA THR A 165 4.82 29.70 -3.50
C THR A 165 3.64 29.53 -4.47
N SER A 166 2.66 28.69 -4.14
CA SER A 166 1.69 28.16 -5.09
C SER A 166 0.25 28.23 -4.61
N SER A 167 -0.68 28.18 -5.58
CA SER A 167 -2.10 28.17 -5.24
C SER A 167 -2.48 26.87 -4.53
N PRO A 168 -3.14 26.92 -3.35
CA PRO A 168 -3.63 25.72 -2.65
C PRO A 168 -4.61 24.86 -3.46
N LYS A 169 -5.10 25.36 -4.61
CA LYS A 169 -5.97 24.63 -5.54
C LYS A 169 -5.22 23.64 -6.43
N LEU A 170 -3.89 23.58 -6.38
CA LEU A 170 -3.06 22.77 -7.28
C LEU A 170 -2.54 21.48 -6.65
N PHE A 171 -2.69 21.31 -5.34
CA PHE A 171 -2.18 20.14 -4.64
C PHE A 171 -3.04 19.77 -3.43
N ASN A 172 -2.85 18.55 -2.95
CA ASN A 172 -3.34 18.06 -1.67
C ASN A 172 -2.21 17.30 -0.96
N ILE A 173 -2.24 17.26 0.37
CA ILE A 173 -1.21 16.61 1.20
C ILE A 173 -1.89 15.55 2.06
N TYR A 174 -1.31 14.35 2.10
CA TYR A 174 -1.77 13.23 2.92
C TYR A 174 -0.57 12.62 3.63
N VAL A 175 -0.67 12.43 4.95
CA VAL A 175 0.42 11.92 5.77
C VAL A 175 0.01 10.59 6.39
N HIS A 176 0.78 9.54 6.12
CA HIS A 176 0.70 8.27 6.83
C HIS A 176 1.89 8.17 7.77
N ALA A 177 1.60 8.26 9.07
CA ALA A 177 2.57 8.13 10.13
C ALA A 177 2.44 6.76 10.79
N ASP A 178 3.53 6.03 10.89
CA ASP A 178 3.53 4.79 11.67
C ASP A 178 3.03 5.06 13.10
N PRO A 179 1.95 4.41 13.56
CA PRO A 179 1.36 4.66 14.87
C PRO A 179 2.28 4.32 16.04
N ASP A 180 3.32 3.50 15.82
CA ASP A 180 4.31 3.20 16.83
C ASP A 180 5.35 4.33 16.98
N SER A 181 5.30 5.33 16.10
CA SER A 181 6.18 6.49 16.13
C SER A 181 5.57 7.63 16.95
N HIS A 182 6.30 8.13 17.95
CA HIS A 182 5.91 9.32 18.69
C HIS A 182 6.32 10.57 17.93
N LEU A 183 5.44 11.04 17.04
CA LEU A 183 5.72 12.18 16.18
C LEU A 183 5.34 13.50 16.84
N LYS A 184 6.16 14.52 16.62
CA LYS A 184 5.79 15.92 16.86
C LYS A 184 4.84 16.40 15.79
N ASP A 185 3.95 17.31 16.18
CA ASP A 185 3.10 18.01 15.21
C ASP A 185 4.00 18.86 14.28
N PRO A 186 4.01 18.58 12.97
CA PRO A 186 4.83 19.33 12.02
C PRO A 186 4.36 20.77 11.80
N GLY A 187 3.12 21.12 12.17
CA GLY A 187 2.55 22.44 11.90
C GLY A 187 2.31 22.72 10.41
N GLY A 188 1.80 23.91 10.11
CA GLY A 188 1.83 24.50 8.76
C GLY A 188 0.92 23.77 7.78
N PHE A 189 1.42 23.44 6.58
CA PHE A 189 0.61 22.78 5.55
C PHE A 189 0.23 21.33 5.90
N PHE A 190 0.85 20.76 6.93
CA PHE A 190 0.62 19.40 7.39
C PHE A 190 -0.48 19.28 8.45
N ASP A 191 -1.00 20.41 8.96
CA ASP A 191 -2.08 20.44 9.94
C ASP A 191 -3.32 19.70 9.44
N ALA A 192 -3.82 18.77 10.25
CA ALA A 192 -4.96 17.91 9.95
C ALA A 192 -4.84 17.10 8.62
N ARG A 193 -3.62 16.82 8.15
CA ARG A 193 -3.36 16.00 6.95
C ARG A 193 -3.04 14.54 7.23
N PHE A 194 -2.97 14.16 8.50
CA PHE A 194 -2.69 12.78 8.92
C PHE A 194 -3.90 11.89 8.66
N ILE A 195 -3.69 10.81 7.92
CA ILE A 195 -4.70 9.79 7.68
C ILE A 195 -4.67 8.74 8.79
N PRO A 196 -5.77 8.01 9.05
CA PRO A 196 -5.73 6.82 9.89
C PRO A 196 -4.66 5.86 9.37
N SER A 197 -3.65 5.57 10.18
CA SER A 197 -2.42 4.89 9.75
C SER A 197 -2.22 3.57 10.48
N LYS A 198 -1.39 2.68 9.91
CA LYS A 198 -1.06 1.36 10.48
C LYS A 198 0.44 1.16 10.57
N HIS A 199 0.86 0.19 11.38
CA HIS A 199 2.27 -0.17 11.51
C HIS A 199 2.93 -0.41 10.14
N THR A 200 4.16 0.06 9.99
CA THR A 200 5.00 -0.10 8.80
C THR A 200 6.34 -0.68 9.16
N GLU A 201 6.78 -1.66 8.39
CA GLU A 201 8.01 -2.38 8.66
C GLU A 201 8.78 -2.62 7.36
N ARG A 202 10.10 -2.49 7.44
CA ARG A 202 10.97 -2.86 6.32
C ARG A 202 10.85 -4.35 6.06
N SER A 203 10.98 -4.73 4.80
CA SER A 203 10.88 -6.13 4.37
C SER A 203 9.53 -6.76 4.71
N SER A 204 8.49 -5.93 4.80
CA SER A 204 7.11 -6.32 5.06
C SER A 204 6.16 -5.65 4.08
N ALA A 205 5.04 -6.30 3.81
CA ALA A 205 4.03 -5.78 2.89
C ALA A 205 3.29 -4.57 3.44
N THR A 206 3.49 -4.25 4.72
CA THR A 206 2.90 -3.09 5.39
C THR A 206 3.27 -1.77 4.71
N LEU A 207 4.47 -1.64 4.13
CA LEU A 207 4.84 -0.47 3.32
C LEU A 207 4.00 -0.35 2.02
N ILE A 208 3.65 -1.47 1.38
CA ILE A 208 2.70 -1.47 0.26
C ILE A 208 1.31 -1.06 0.76
N SER A 209 0.84 -1.66 1.88
CA SER A 209 -0.46 -1.35 2.48
C SER A 209 -0.59 0.15 2.79
N ALA A 210 0.44 0.76 3.38
CA ALA A 210 0.48 2.18 3.71
C ALA A 210 0.42 3.07 2.45
N ALA A 211 1.21 2.76 1.41
CA ALA A 211 1.14 3.49 0.14
C ALA A 211 -0.23 3.35 -0.55
N LYS A 212 -0.84 2.15 -0.51
CA LYS A 212 -2.21 1.92 -1.01
C LYS A 212 -3.22 2.72 -0.21
N ARG A 213 -3.06 2.82 1.11
CA ARG A 213 -3.93 3.61 1.97
C ARG A 213 -3.87 5.10 1.63
N LEU A 214 -2.66 5.66 1.51
CA LEU A 214 -2.44 7.03 1.05
C LEU A 214 -3.14 7.31 -0.30
N MET A 215 -2.95 6.44 -1.28
CA MET A 215 -3.61 6.57 -2.59
C MET A 215 -5.14 6.49 -2.51
N ALA A 216 -5.67 5.56 -1.71
CA ALA A 216 -7.11 5.39 -1.55
C ALA A 216 -7.75 6.62 -0.90
N THR A 217 -7.16 7.13 0.19
CA THR A 217 -7.61 8.36 0.85
C THR A 217 -7.60 9.52 -0.13
N ALA A 218 -6.48 9.73 -0.84
CA ALA A 218 -6.36 10.83 -1.80
C ALA A 218 -7.35 10.74 -2.97
N ILE A 219 -7.69 9.54 -3.44
CA ILE A 219 -8.69 9.34 -4.51
C ILE A 219 -10.12 9.61 -4.02
N LEU A 220 -10.44 9.21 -2.79
CA LEU A 220 -11.76 9.39 -2.19
C LEU A 220 -12.02 10.84 -1.78
N ASP A 221 -10.98 11.52 -1.32
CA ASP A 221 -11.04 12.91 -0.85
C ASP A 221 -11.26 13.91 -1.98
N ASP A 222 -10.48 13.83 -3.07
CA ASP A 222 -10.56 14.80 -4.16
C ASP A 222 -10.48 14.13 -5.55
N PRO A 223 -11.55 14.18 -6.37
CA PRO A 223 -11.54 13.61 -7.70
C PRO A 223 -10.56 14.32 -8.66
N LEU A 224 -10.09 15.53 -8.35
CA LEU A 224 -9.13 16.29 -9.15
C LEU A 224 -7.67 15.88 -8.91
N ASN A 225 -7.39 15.06 -7.89
CA ASN A 225 -6.07 14.45 -7.71
C ASN A 225 -5.73 13.57 -8.92
N PHE A 226 -4.75 14.02 -9.71
CA PHE A 226 -4.35 13.36 -10.94
C PHE A 226 -2.99 12.66 -10.83
N TYR A 227 -2.02 13.29 -10.16
CA TYR A 227 -0.73 12.67 -9.84
C TYR A 227 -0.63 12.37 -8.35
N PHE A 228 0.09 11.30 -8.02
CA PHE A 228 0.27 10.78 -6.66
C PHE A 228 1.78 10.61 -6.43
N ALA A 229 2.41 11.58 -5.78
CA ALA A 229 3.84 11.62 -5.51
C ALA A 229 4.13 11.05 -4.12
N LEU A 230 4.77 9.88 -4.05
CA LEU A 230 5.15 9.27 -2.78
C LEU A 230 6.52 9.81 -2.34
N VAL A 231 6.57 10.37 -1.13
CA VAL A 231 7.78 10.92 -0.51
C VAL A 231 7.87 10.47 0.95
N SER A 232 9.05 10.55 1.55
CA SER A 232 9.27 10.21 2.97
C SER A 232 9.81 11.40 3.74
N GLN A 233 9.93 11.26 5.07
CA GLN A 233 10.47 12.30 5.95
C GLN A 233 11.88 12.79 5.61
N SER A 234 12.64 12.01 4.83
CA SER A 234 14.03 12.32 4.47
C SER A 234 14.16 12.77 3.01
N CYS A 235 13.03 13.06 2.36
CA CYS A 235 12.98 13.59 1.01
C CYS A 235 12.89 15.12 1.04
N ILE A 236 13.54 15.76 0.08
CA ILE A 236 13.43 17.20 -0.15
C ILE A 236 12.98 17.47 -1.60
N PRO A 237 12.26 18.56 -1.87
CA PRO A 237 12.09 19.08 -3.23
C PRO A 237 13.43 19.62 -3.76
N LEU A 238 13.65 19.49 -5.06
CA LEU A 238 14.82 20.05 -5.76
C LEU A 238 14.50 21.28 -6.62
N HIS A 239 13.21 21.52 -6.87
CA HIS A 239 12.69 22.58 -7.72
C HIS A 239 11.50 23.26 -7.03
N SER A 240 11.10 24.45 -7.49
CA SER A 240 9.87 25.11 -7.04
C SER A 240 8.63 24.28 -7.37
N PHE A 241 7.54 24.51 -6.65
CA PHE A 241 6.28 23.83 -6.93
C PHE A 241 5.79 24.12 -8.35
N ASP A 242 5.95 25.34 -8.84
CA ASP A 242 5.57 25.75 -10.17
C ASP A 242 6.27 24.92 -11.25
N TYR A 243 7.57 24.65 -11.08
CA TYR A 243 8.34 23.79 -11.97
C TYR A 243 7.84 22.34 -11.91
N VAL A 244 7.63 21.81 -10.70
CA VAL A 244 7.08 20.45 -10.49
C VAL A 244 5.72 20.31 -11.16
N TYR A 245 4.83 21.28 -10.96
CA TYR A 245 3.48 21.28 -11.52
C TYR A 245 3.52 21.39 -13.05
N LYS A 246 4.33 22.27 -13.62
CA LYS A 246 4.49 22.40 -15.08
C LYS A 246 5.11 21.15 -15.70
N THR A 247 6.07 20.52 -15.03
CA THR A 247 6.69 19.27 -15.47
C THR A 247 5.67 18.14 -15.56
N LEU A 248 4.79 18.00 -14.55
CA LEU A 248 3.83 16.91 -14.48
C LEU A 248 2.54 17.18 -15.30
N LEU A 249 2.01 18.40 -15.23
CA LEU A 249 0.68 18.78 -15.73
C LEU A 249 0.69 19.92 -16.76
N GLY A 250 1.80 20.65 -16.92
CA GLY A 250 1.91 21.82 -17.79
C GLY A 250 1.96 21.52 -19.29
N GLY A 251 1.99 20.24 -19.69
CA GLY A 251 2.10 19.79 -21.07
C GLY A 251 0.93 20.15 -22.00
N GLY A 252 -0.11 20.86 -21.55
CA GLY A 252 -1.18 21.32 -22.42
C GLY A 252 -1.85 22.58 -21.90
N SER A 253 -1.45 23.76 -22.39
CA SER A 253 -2.30 24.94 -22.68
C SER A 253 -1.50 26.21 -23.00
N LYS A 254 -0.49 26.11 -23.89
CA LYS A 254 -0.14 27.24 -24.77
C LYS A 254 -0.21 26.74 -26.20
N GLY A 255 -1.30 27.08 -26.89
CA GLY A 255 -1.46 26.87 -28.33
C GLY A 255 -1.87 25.46 -28.73
N ASN A 256 -3.17 25.23 -28.93
CA ASN A 256 -3.72 24.77 -30.20
C ASN A 256 -5.24 24.59 -30.05
N ALA A 257 -5.97 25.62 -30.50
CA ALA A 257 -7.43 25.60 -30.62
C ALA A 257 -7.94 24.60 -31.68
N PHE A 258 -7.05 23.90 -32.40
CA PHE A 258 -7.41 22.88 -33.38
C PHE A 258 -6.35 21.77 -33.39
N GLY A 259 -6.65 20.63 -32.77
CA GLY A 259 -5.85 19.41 -32.85
C GLY A 259 -5.60 18.76 -31.50
N PHE A 260 -6.43 17.77 -31.15
CA PHE A 260 -6.21 16.83 -30.05
C PHE A 260 -4.92 16.02 -30.27
N ARG A 261 -3.75 16.61 -30.01
CA ARG A 261 -2.55 15.82 -29.71
C ARG A 261 -2.68 15.37 -28.26
N HIS A 262 -3.11 14.12 -28.09
CA HIS A 262 -3.19 13.43 -26.79
C HIS A 262 -1.83 13.47 -26.09
N VAL A 263 -1.63 14.43 -25.18
CA VAL A 263 -0.53 14.37 -24.22
C VAL A 263 -0.80 13.16 -23.33
N ARG A 264 -0.08 12.08 -23.58
CA ARG A 264 -0.16 10.86 -22.78
C ARG A 264 0.61 11.09 -21.49
N HIS A 265 -0.11 11.47 -20.44
CA HIS A 265 0.42 11.51 -19.08
C HIS A 265 0.92 10.12 -18.67
N LYS A 266 2.23 10.01 -18.45
CA LYS A 266 2.88 8.78 -17.98
C LYS A 266 3.07 8.80 -16.47
N SER A 267 3.14 7.62 -15.88
CA SER A 267 3.64 7.45 -14.51
C SER A 267 5.16 7.40 -14.49
N PHE A 268 5.76 8.00 -13.47
CA PHE A 268 7.19 7.97 -13.22
C PHE A 268 7.48 6.98 -12.11
N ILE A 269 7.96 5.81 -12.49
CA ILE A 269 8.34 4.72 -11.61
C ILE A 269 9.49 3.97 -12.27
N GLU A 270 10.51 3.64 -11.49
CA GLU A 270 11.63 2.83 -11.93
C GLU A 270 11.18 1.37 -12.11
N ILE A 271 11.48 0.79 -13.27
CA ILE A 271 11.12 -0.59 -13.61
C ILE A 271 12.34 -1.25 -14.23
N LEU A 272 12.99 -2.13 -13.46
CA LEU A 272 14.21 -2.82 -13.85
C LEU A 272 13.94 -4.30 -14.06
N ASP A 273 14.50 -4.86 -15.12
CA ASP A 273 14.32 -6.25 -15.56
C ASP A 273 15.62 -7.03 -15.77
N ASN A 274 16.78 -6.36 -15.64
CA ASN A 274 18.09 -6.96 -15.86
C ASN A 274 19.09 -6.60 -14.74
N GLU A 275 18.65 -6.75 -13.50
CA GLU A 275 19.48 -6.63 -12.30
C GLU A 275 20.00 -7.99 -11.83
N THR A 276 21.29 -8.06 -11.47
CA THR A 276 21.92 -9.30 -10.95
C THR A 276 21.24 -9.83 -9.68
N ILE A 277 20.58 -8.95 -8.93
CA ILE A 277 19.84 -9.26 -7.71
C ILE A 277 18.42 -9.80 -7.96
N LEU A 278 17.89 -9.76 -9.18
CA LEU A 278 16.51 -10.21 -9.47
C LEU A 278 16.21 -11.65 -9.02
N PRO A 279 17.08 -12.66 -9.26
CA PRO A 279 16.81 -14.02 -8.82
C PRO A 279 16.63 -14.15 -7.31
N SER A 280 17.47 -13.46 -6.51
CA SER A 280 17.37 -13.51 -5.04
C SER A 280 16.13 -12.78 -4.54
N ARG A 281 15.78 -11.65 -5.16
CA ARG A 281 14.59 -10.83 -4.88
C ARG A 281 13.29 -11.57 -5.20
N TYR A 282 13.27 -12.35 -6.28
CA TYR A 282 12.11 -13.13 -6.71
C TYR A 282 11.79 -14.27 -5.73
N VAL A 283 12.81 -15.02 -5.30
CA VAL A 283 12.64 -16.17 -4.38
C VAL A 283 12.60 -15.75 -2.91
N ALA A 284 12.63 -14.45 -2.59
CA ALA A 284 12.73 -13.95 -1.22
C ALA A 284 11.50 -14.27 -0.34
N ARG A 285 10.38 -14.66 -0.97
CA ARG A 285 9.16 -15.16 -0.30
C ARG A 285 9.01 -16.69 -0.35
N GLY A 286 10.02 -17.39 -0.87
CA GLY A 286 10.00 -18.84 -1.08
C GLY A 286 10.09 -19.23 -2.55
N LYS A 287 10.64 -20.42 -2.81
CA LYS A 287 10.75 -20.98 -4.16
C LYS A 287 9.33 -21.19 -4.73
N ASN A 288 9.12 -20.79 -5.98
CA ASN A 288 7.86 -20.93 -6.72
C ASN A 288 6.64 -20.20 -6.12
N VAL A 289 6.79 -19.42 -5.04
CA VAL A 289 5.66 -18.73 -4.40
C VAL A 289 4.99 -17.72 -5.34
N MET A 290 5.77 -17.04 -6.16
CA MET A 290 5.28 -16.06 -7.14
C MET A 290 4.52 -16.71 -8.31
N MET A 291 4.71 -18.00 -8.57
CA MET A 291 4.05 -18.73 -9.65
C MET A 291 2.61 -19.15 -9.29
N PRO A 292 1.73 -19.32 -10.29
CA PRO A 292 1.89 -18.92 -11.70
C PRO A 292 1.60 -17.43 -11.96
N GLU A 293 1.17 -16.66 -10.97
CA GLU A 293 0.63 -15.31 -11.16
C GLU A 293 1.66 -14.28 -11.59
N VAL A 294 2.92 -14.45 -11.19
CA VAL A 294 4.07 -13.64 -11.60
C VAL A 294 5.19 -14.57 -12.04
N PRO A 295 5.25 -14.91 -13.34
CA PRO A 295 6.41 -15.55 -13.95
C PRO A 295 7.69 -14.72 -13.74
N PHE A 296 8.84 -15.39 -13.70
CA PHE A 296 10.12 -14.72 -13.41
C PHE A 296 10.46 -13.65 -14.46
N ASP A 297 10.21 -13.91 -15.74
CA ASP A 297 10.41 -12.97 -16.86
C ASP A 297 9.51 -11.73 -16.79
N GLN A 298 8.44 -11.77 -15.98
CA GLN A 298 7.52 -10.67 -15.72
C GLN A 298 7.82 -9.92 -14.42
N PHE A 299 8.65 -10.49 -13.54
CA PHE A 299 9.02 -9.88 -12.27
C PHE A 299 9.94 -8.69 -12.50
N ARG A 300 9.67 -7.59 -11.79
CA ARG A 300 10.45 -6.36 -11.86
C ARG A 300 10.78 -5.87 -10.46
N VAL A 301 11.88 -5.14 -10.37
CA VAL A 301 12.27 -4.38 -9.17
C VAL A 301 12.43 -2.91 -9.54
N GLY A 302 12.46 -2.03 -8.55
CA GLY A 302 12.72 -0.61 -8.73
C GLY A 302 12.53 0.17 -7.44
N SER A 303 12.67 1.48 -7.51
CA SER A 303 12.51 2.38 -6.37
C SER A 303 11.14 2.27 -5.69
N GLN A 304 11.15 2.36 -4.36
CA GLN A 304 9.94 2.60 -3.54
C GLN A 304 9.23 3.91 -3.94
N PHE A 305 9.98 4.92 -4.40
CA PHE A 305 9.46 6.27 -4.64
C PHE A 305 9.01 6.44 -6.08
N PHE A 306 7.78 6.92 -6.25
CA PHE A 306 7.14 7.08 -7.55
C PHE A 306 6.31 8.37 -7.63
N VAL A 307 5.95 8.74 -8.85
CA VAL A 307 4.88 9.69 -9.16
C VAL A 307 3.90 9.01 -10.12
N LEU A 308 2.78 8.50 -9.59
CA LEU A 308 1.80 7.75 -10.39
C LEU A 308 0.67 8.64 -10.88
N THR A 309 0.19 8.40 -12.10
CA THR A 309 -1.10 8.93 -12.55
C THR A 309 -2.26 8.27 -11.81
N LYS A 310 -3.42 8.93 -11.76
CA LYS A 310 -4.67 8.41 -11.18
C LYS A 310 -5.06 7.05 -11.77
N LYS A 311 -4.83 6.87 -13.07
CA LYS A 311 -5.05 5.59 -13.77
C LYS A 311 -4.25 4.45 -13.12
N HIS A 312 -2.96 4.66 -12.87
CA HIS A 312 -2.10 3.66 -12.25
C HIS A 312 -2.33 3.50 -10.75
N ALA A 313 -2.65 4.58 -10.03
CA ALA A 313 -3.08 4.49 -8.63
C ALA A 313 -4.35 3.63 -8.49
N LEU A 314 -5.37 3.83 -9.33
CA LEU A 314 -6.57 3.00 -9.35
C LEU A 314 -6.28 1.54 -9.71
N MET A 315 -5.34 1.29 -10.64
CA MET A 315 -4.91 -0.07 -11.00
C MET A 315 -4.29 -0.79 -9.79
N VAL A 316 -3.41 -0.11 -9.05
CA VAL A 316 -2.80 -0.60 -7.82
C VAL A 316 -3.84 -0.95 -6.75
N LEU A 317 -4.85 -0.10 -6.58
CA LEU A 317 -5.92 -0.30 -5.58
C LEU A 317 -6.86 -1.45 -5.96
N LYS A 318 -7.13 -1.63 -7.25
CA LYS A 318 -7.98 -2.70 -7.76
C LYS A 318 -7.28 -4.06 -7.79
N ASP A 319 -5.95 -4.09 -7.79
CA ASP A 319 -5.24 -5.37 -7.83
C ASP A 319 -5.50 -6.20 -6.56
N ARG A 320 -5.81 -7.46 -6.84
CA ARG A 320 -6.01 -8.54 -5.86
C ARG A 320 -5.10 -9.72 -6.14
N LYS A 321 -4.72 -9.91 -7.41
CA LYS A 321 -4.05 -11.12 -7.87
C LYS A 321 -2.59 -11.09 -7.44
N LEU A 322 -1.87 -10.03 -7.78
CA LEU A 322 -0.47 -9.87 -7.41
C LEU A 322 -0.35 -9.56 -5.91
N TRP A 323 -1.26 -8.75 -5.37
CA TRP A 323 -1.31 -8.45 -3.94
C TRP A 323 -1.28 -9.70 -3.05
N ARG A 324 -2.03 -10.75 -3.41
CA ARG A 324 -2.03 -12.02 -2.67
C ARG A 324 -0.66 -12.67 -2.56
N LYS A 325 0.23 -12.45 -3.53
CA LYS A 325 1.61 -12.95 -3.53
C LYS A 325 2.55 -12.03 -2.76
N PHE A 326 2.48 -10.74 -3.05
CA PHE A 326 3.40 -9.76 -2.47
C PHE A 326 3.16 -9.49 -0.98
N ARG A 327 1.93 -9.75 -0.49
CA ARG A 327 1.59 -9.67 0.94
C ARG A 327 2.11 -10.82 1.80
N LEU A 328 2.61 -11.89 1.18
CA LEU A 328 3.15 -13.02 1.92
C LEU A 328 4.42 -12.58 2.66
N PRO A 329 4.64 -13.09 3.90
CA PRO A 329 5.85 -12.78 4.65
C PRO A 329 7.12 -13.06 3.87
N CYS A 330 8.11 -12.21 4.06
CA CYS A 330 9.44 -12.41 3.51
C CYS A 330 10.15 -13.52 4.28
N TYR A 331 10.67 -14.52 3.55
CA TYR A 331 11.48 -15.60 4.11
C TYR A 331 12.96 -15.19 4.21
N LYS A 332 13.46 -14.41 3.24
CA LYS A 332 14.81 -13.82 3.24
C LYS A 332 14.70 -12.30 3.34
N THR A 333 14.72 -11.76 4.55
CA THR A 333 14.49 -10.34 4.85
C THR A 333 15.43 -9.39 4.09
N GLU A 334 16.71 -9.74 3.97
CA GLU A 334 17.72 -8.94 3.25
C GLU A 334 17.46 -8.83 1.74
N SER A 335 16.79 -9.82 1.17
CA SER A 335 16.48 -9.88 -0.27
C SER A 335 15.01 -9.51 -0.57
N CYS A 336 14.22 -9.13 0.42
CA CYS A 336 12.79 -8.95 0.25
C CYS A 336 12.39 -7.52 0.57
N TYR A 337 12.16 -6.69 -0.45
CA TYR A 337 11.62 -5.33 -0.31
C TYR A 337 10.28 -5.28 -1.06
N PRO A 338 9.16 -5.70 -0.45
CA PRO A 338 7.88 -5.85 -1.12
C PRO A 338 7.43 -4.67 -1.96
N GLU A 339 7.54 -3.48 -1.42
CA GLU A 339 7.22 -2.20 -2.05
C GLU A 339 8.06 -1.94 -3.29
N GLU A 340 9.34 -2.31 -3.29
CA GLU A 340 10.24 -2.18 -4.44
C GLU A 340 10.03 -3.26 -5.51
N HIS A 341 9.23 -4.30 -5.21
CA HIS A 341 8.94 -5.38 -6.16
C HIS A 341 7.51 -5.28 -6.72
N TYR A 342 6.52 -4.96 -5.88
CA TYR A 342 5.10 -5.05 -6.21
C TYR A 342 4.65 -4.01 -7.24
N PHE A 343 4.94 -2.74 -7.00
CA PHE A 343 4.52 -1.66 -7.90
C PHE A 343 5.13 -1.78 -9.30
N PRO A 344 6.46 -1.94 -9.47
CA PRO A 344 7.05 -2.09 -10.79
C PRO A 344 6.56 -3.36 -11.51
N THR A 345 6.44 -4.49 -10.80
CA THR A 345 5.92 -5.73 -11.39
C THR A 345 4.48 -5.55 -11.89
N LEU A 346 3.59 -5.02 -11.05
CA LEU A 346 2.18 -4.84 -11.41
C LEU A 346 2.03 -3.92 -12.63
N LEU A 347 2.71 -2.77 -12.61
CA LEU A 347 2.57 -1.77 -13.66
C LEU A 347 3.20 -2.22 -14.97
N ASN A 348 4.34 -2.92 -14.94
CA ASN A 348 4.94 -3.53 -16.12
C ASN A 348 4.01 -4.57 -16.76
N MET A 349 3.38 -5.44 -15.95
CA MET A 349 2.49 -6.49 -16.46
C MET A 349 1.15 -5.95 -16.99
N LYS A 350 0.71 -4.77 -16.54
CA LYS A 350 -0.63 -4.23 -16.85
C LYS A 350 -0.64 -3.09 -17.85
N ASP A 351 0.37 -2.22 -17.83
CA ASP A 351 0.48 -1.08 -18.74
C ASP A 351 1.95 -0.64 -18.92
N PRO A 352 2.78 -1.45 -19.61
CA PRO A 352 4.21 -1.17 -19.77
C PRO A 352 4.48 0.14 -20.53
N ASN A 353 3.59 0.54 -21.44
CA ASN A 353 3.72 1.76 -22.23
C ASN A 353 3.23 3.03 -21.51
N GLY A 354 2.51 2.87 -20.39
CA GLY A 354 2.01 3.94 -19.55
C GLY A 354 3.01 4.45 -18.50
N CYS A 355 4.12 3.74 -18.30
CA CYS A 355 5.18 4.12 -17.37
C CYS A 355 6.43 4.60 -18.11
N THR A 356 7.24 5.45 -17.47
CA THR A 356 8.51 5.93 -18.02
C THR A 356 9.69 5.01 -17.78
N GLN A 357 9.55 4.04 -16.86
CA GLN A 357 10.61 3.14 -16.39
C GLN A 357 11.74 3.82 -15.61
N TYR A 358 11.58 5.10 -15.26
CA TYR A 358 12.46 5.84 -14.35
C TYR A 358 11.65 6.64 -13.32
N THR A 359 12.22 6.90 -12.14
CA THR A 359 11.61 7.71 -11.08
C THR A 359 12.10 9.16 -11.10
N LEU A 360 11.31 10.09 -10.57
CA LEU A 360 11.65 11.50 -10.42
C LEU A 360 12.32 11.81 -9.06
N THR A 361 12.65 10.79 -8.27
CA THR A 361 13.35 10.92 -6.99
C THR A 361 14.80 10.46 -7.11
N ARG A 362 15.76 11.38 -6.97
CA ARG A 362 17.19 11.08 -6.96
C ARG A 362 17.59 10.34 -5.68
N VAL A 363 18.33 9.26 -5.84
CA VAL A 363 18.90 8.48 -4.74
C VAL A 363 20.38 8.23 -5.04
N ASN A 364 21.25 8.50 -4.07
CA ASN A 364 22.67 8.17 -4.17
C ASN A 364 22.97 6.80 -3.53
N TRP A 365 23.53 5.88 -4.31
CA TRP A 365 23.86 4.52 -3.88
C TRP A 365 25.38 4.26 -3.72
N THR A 366 26.26 5.26 -3.90
CA THR A 366 27.73 5.07 -3.90
C THR A 366 28.28 4.38 -2.65
N ASP A 367 27.75 4.72 -1.47
CA ASP A 367 28.23 4.22 -0.18
C ASP A 367 27.10 3.49 0.57
N SER A 368 26.34 2.68 -0.17
CA SER A 368 25.17 2.00 0.39
C SER A 368 25.55 1.02 1.50
N VAL A 369 24.82 1.06 2.63
CA VAL A 369 25.03 0.17 3.78
C VAL A 369 23.71 -0.52 4.12
N ASN A 370 23.70 -1.85 4.20
CA ASN A 370 22.52 -2.66 4.54
C ASN A 370 21.28 -2.33 3.69
N GLY A 371 21.48 -2.03 2.40
CA GLY A 371 20.40 -1.64 1.48
C GLY A 371 19.80 -0.27 1.76
N HIS A 372 20.49 0.60 2.52
CA HIS A 372 20.18 2.02 2.61
C HIS A 372 21.06 2.83 1.68
N PRO A 373 20.52 3.84 0.99
CA PRO A 373 21.31 4.75 0.19
C PRO A 373 22.17 5.65 1.07
N HIS A 374 23.12 6.35 0.45
CA HIS A 374 23.91 7.40 1.07
C HIS A 374 23.02 8.42 1.78
N MET A 375 23.45 8.83 2.97
CA MET A 375 22.76 9.86 3.76
C MET A 375 23.61 11.12 3.77
N TYR A 376 23.17 12.13 3.02
CA TYR A 376 23.77 13.46 3.03
C TYR A 376 23.68 14.07 4.42
N ARG A 377 24.80 14.67 4.85
CA ARG A 377 24.94 15.42 6.11
C ARG A 377 25.21 16.90 5.83
N PRO A 378 25.06 17.80 6.83
CA PRO A 378 25.21 19.25 6.65
C PRO A 378 26.46 19.70 5.89
N PRO A 379 27.66 19.13 6.10
CA PRO A 379 28.87 19.55 5.37
C PRO A 379 28.81 19.31 3.86
N GLU A 380 27.94 18.41 3.40
CA GLU A 380 27.77 18.09 1.98
C GLU A 380 26.72 18.99 1.32
N VAL A 381 25.87 19.65 2.10
CA VAL A 381 24.75 20.45 1.56
C VAL A 381 25.28 21.77 1.02
N SER A 382 25.38 21.88 -0.30
CA SER A 382 25.80 23.09 -1.02
C SER A 382 24.93 23.36 -2.25
N PRO A 383 24.97 24.57 -2.83
CA PRO A 383 24.29 24.86 -4.09
C PRO A 383 24.70 23.90 -5.23
N GLU A 384 25.99 23.59 -5.32
CA GLU A 384 26.53 22.67 -6.33
C GLU A 384 25.95 21.25 -6.17
N LEU A 385 25.77 20.79 -4.93
CA LEU A 385 25.08 19.52 -4.67
C LEU A 385 23.64 19.57 -5.20
N ILE A 386 22.88 20.64 -4.93
CA ILE A 386 21.49 20.76 -5.39
C ILE A 386 21.42 20.73 -6.93
N TYR A 387 22.26 21.49 -7.62
CA TYR A 387 22.31 21.46 -9.08
C TYR A 387 22.70 20.08 -9.63
N THR A 388 23.64 19.39 -8.98
CA THR A 388 24.03 18.02 -9.34
C THR A 388 22.87 17.04 -9.15
N LEU A 389 22.09 17.19 -8.08
CA LEU A 389 20.96 16.31 -7.78
C LEU A 389 19.79 16.48 -8.76
N ARG A 390 19.61 17.68 -9.33
CA ARG A 390 18.59 17.93 -10.37
C ARG A 390 18.85 17.14 -11.64
N GLN A 391 20.11 17.00 -12.04
CA GLN A 391 20.50 16.41 -13.31
C GLN A 391 20.04 14.96 -13.45
N SER A 392 19.41 14.64 -14.58
CA SER A 392 19.03 13.27 -14.94
C SER A 392 19.45 12.97 -16.39
N ASN A 393 19.60 11.68 -16.70
CA ASN A 393 19.83 11.21 -18.08
C ASN A 393 18.51 10.92 -18.82
N TYR A 394 17.37 11.31 -18.23
CA TYR A 394 16.03 11.03 -18.73
C TYR A 394 15.36 12.29 -19.26
N THR A 395 14.11 12.15 -19.73
CA THR A 395 13.36 13.27 -20.33
C THR A 395 13.06 14.43 -19.37
N HIS A 396 13.17 14.22 -18.06
CA HIS A 396 12.89 15.23 -17.05
C HIS A 396 13.94 15.16 -15.95
N ASP A 397 14.28 16.31 -15.37
CA ASP A 397 15.12 16.41 -14.18
C ASP A 397 14.51 15.64 -12.99
N TYR A 398 15.33 15.33 -12.00
CA TYR A 398 14.82 14.85 -10.73
C TYR A 398 14.10 15.98 -10.00
N LEU A 399 12.89 15.70 -9.52
CA LEU A 399 12.06 16.67 -8.79
C LEU A 399 12.28 16.59 -7.28
N PHE A 400 12.73 15.45 -6.78
CA PHE A 400 12.96 15.18 -5.37
C PHE A 400 14.31 14.49 -5.17
N ALA A 401 14.89 14.59 -3.97
CA ALA A 401 16.08 13.84 -3.60
C ALA A 401 15.98 13.24 -2.20
N ARG A 402 16.71 12.14 -1.99
CA ARG A 402 16.93 11.49 -0.70
C ARG A 402 18.30 10.80 -0.68
N LYS A 403 18.90 10.53 0.48
CA LYS A 403 18.37 10.70 1.85
C LYS A 403 19.14 11.81 2.57
N PHE A 404 18.44 12.72 3.22
CA PHE A 404 19.05 13.78 4.03
C PHE A 404 18.85 13.50 5.52
N SER A 405 19.87 13.76 6.34
CA SER A 405 19.74 13.71 7.78
C SER A 405 19.01 14.95 8.32
N PRO A 406 18.30 14.87 9.47
CA PRO A 406 17.48 15.98 9.99
C PRO A 406 18.21 17.31 10.16
N ASP A 407 19.49 17.27 10.52
CA ASP A 407 20.39 18.41 10.69
C ASP A 407 20.69 19.15 9.38
N CYS A 408 20.40 18.57 8.22
CA CYS A 408 20.46 19.27 6.93
C CYS A 408 19.42 20.39 6.80
N LEU A 409 18.39 20.46 7.66
CA LEU A 409 17.32 21.46 7.53
C LEU A 409 17.88 22.88 7.49
N LYS A 410 18.82 23.21 8.38
CA LYS A 410 19.37 24.56 8.48
C LYS A 410 20.05 25.02 7.17
N PRO A 411 21.08 24.32 6.64
CA PRO A 411 21.70 24.74 5.39
C PRO A 411 20.72 24.71 4.20
N LEU A 412 19.78 23.75 4.15
CA LEU A 412 18.75 23.72 3.10
C LEU A 412 17.85 24.96 3.14
N MET A 413 17.44 25.41 4.33
CA MET A 413 16.63 26.61 4.51
C MET A 413 17.39 27.90 4.15
N GLU A 414 18.70 27.96 4.40
CA GLU A 414 19.55 29.11 4.03
C GLU A 414 19.62 29.33 2.51
N MET A 415 19.40 28.28 1.70
CA MET A 415 19.44 28.33 0.24
C MET A 415 18.08 28.05 -0.44
N ALA A 416 16.99 27.99 0.33
CA ALA A 416 15.67 27.63 -0.18
C ALA A 416 15.20 28.54 -1.32
N ASP A 417 15.18 29.85 -1.08
CA ASP A 417 14.66 30.83 -2.03
C ASP A 417 15.69 31.24 -3.11
N THR A 418 16.98 31.08 -2.85
CA THR A 418 18.07 31.51 -3.76
C THR A 418 18.56 30.41 -4.69
N VAL A 419 18.41 29.14 -4.30
CA VAL A 419 18.90 27.98 -5.05
C VAL A 419 17.77 26.97 -5.29
N ILE A 420 17.18 26.40 -4.25
CA ILE A 420 16.29 25.22 -4.38
C ILE A 420 14.99 25.56 -5.14
N PHE A 421 14.39 26.72 -4.86
CA PHE A 421 13.14 27.16 -5.49
C PHE A 421 13.35 28.28 -6.52
N ASN A 422 14.60 28.47 -6.95
CA ASN A 422 14.99 29.38 -8.01
C ASN A 422 15.35 28.55 -9.26
N ASP A 423 14.34 28.30 -10.10
CA ASP A 423 14.40 27.42 -11.29
C ASP A 423 14.80 28.14 -12.57
#